data_AF-A0A3D4PC67-F1
#
_entry.id   AF-A0A3D4PC67-F1
#
_cell.length_a   1.000
_cell.length_b   1.000
_cell.length_c   1.000
_cell.angle_alpha   90.00
_cell.angle_beta   90.00
_cell.angle_gamma   90.00
#
_symmetry.space_group_name_H-M   'P 1'
#
loop_
_entity.id
_entity.type
_entity.pdbx_description
1 polymer ?
#
loop_
_entity_poly.entity_id
_entity_poly.type
_entity_poly.pdbx_seq_one_letter_code
_entity_poly.pdbx_strand_id
1 'polypeptide(L)'
;MTEHNQPLEKSLRKNLEAAVKKARDIAEAAAEAALDQLEVGAAKTESLTEESDKDLRRRLRIHGRQLGDRRNASTQTQETERLREEIAYQHWHRMLFARFLAENGLLMYPDLDDPVAVTLADCEDLVDEISELMPQLFPDAPKNGWEVAANFAARMLPQIFRVDSPVFEVTLPTEKQHELEKLLSGLPTEVFSASDSLGWVYQFWQADSKKRINESEVKIGARELPAVTQLFTEPYMVSFLLDNSLGAWWAARRLTDEDLQTANSEKELREKAALPGVPLEYLRFVRTPSGEEGEGEENTGPWTPAAGTFDAWPES
;
A
#
# COMPACT_ATOMS: atom_id res chain seq x y z
N MET A 1 24.97 -0.44 12.57
CA MET A 1 24.10 0.12 11.52
C MET A 1 23.01 -0.90 11.30
N THR A 2 21.84 -0.67 11.89
CA THR A 2 20.67 -1.52 11.73
C THR A 2 20.29 -1.55 10.25
N GLU A 3 20.03 -2.75 9.71
CA GLU A 3 19.57 -3.01 8.34
C GLU A 3 18.15 -2.45 8.12
N HIS A 4 17.96 -1.15 8.24
CA HIS A 4 16.73 -0.52 7.79
C HIS A 4 16.71 -0.63 6.26
N ASN A 5 15.57 -1.06 5.72
CA ASN A 5 15.22 -1.03 4.29
C ASN A 5 15.51 -2.30 3.45
N GLN A 6 15.62 -3.49 4.06
CA GLN A 6 15.66 -4.75 3.31
C GLN A 6 14.27 -5.16 2.77
N PRO A 7 14.19 -5.78 1.58
CA PRO A 7 12.95 -6.38 1.09
C PRO A 7 12.44 -7.49 1.99
N LEU A 8 11.12 -7.68 2.04
CA LEU A 8 10.48 -8.68 2.87
C LEU A 8 10.82 -10.10 2.39
N GLU A 9 11.31 -10.94 3.32
CA GLU A 9 11.59 -12.34 3.04
C GLU A 9 10.38 -13.08 2.46
N LYS A 10 10.64 -14.05 1.56
CA LYS A 10 9.57 -14.78 0.85
C LYS A 10 8.60 -15.50 1.79
N SER A 11 9.08 -16.05 2.90
CA SER A 11 8.27 -16.72 3.93
C SER A 11 7.32 -15.73 4.61
N LEU A 12 7.84 -14.59 5.05
CA LEU A 12 7.08 -13.50 5.66
C LEU A 12 6.10 -12.87 4.69
N ARG A 13 6.50 -12.70 3.42
CA ARG A 13 5.62 -12.22 2.34
C ARG A 13 4.41 -13.12 2.14
N LYS A 14 4.59 -14.44 2.18
CA LYS A 14 3.47 -15.41 2.10
C LYS A 14 2.55 -15.33 3.32
N ASN A 15 3.11 -15.13 4.52
CA ASN A 15 2.33 -14.95 5.73
C ASN A 15 1.51 -13.65 5.67
N LEU A 16 2.12 -12.56 5.22
CA LEU A 16 1.46 -11.27 4.98
C LEU A 16 0.33 -11.41 3.95
N GLU A 17 0.56 -12.11 2.83
CA GLU A 17 -0.47 -12.37 1.83
C GLU A 17 -1.70 -13.07 2.43
N ALA A 18 -1.47 -14.13 3.20
CA ALA A 18 -2.55 -14.88 3.86
C ALA A 18 -3.31 -14.01 4.87
N ALA A 19 -2.60 -13.20 5.66
CA ALA A 19 -3.19 -12.29 6.63
C ALA A 19 -4.05 -11.21 5.96
N VAL A 20 -3.54 -10.55 4.90
CA VAL A 20 -4.25 -9.47 4.20
C VAL A 20 -5.51 -9.98 3.50
N LYS A 21 -5.46 -11.15 2.84
CA LYS A 21 -6.65 -11.74 2.22
C LYS A 21 -7.71 -12.07 3.26
N LYS A 22 -7.31 -12.71 4.36
CA LYS A 22 -8.24 -13.04 5.45
C LYS A 22 -8.82 -11.78 6.12
N ALA A 23 -7.99 -10.76 6.31
CA ALA A 23 -8.43 -9.48 6.86
C ALA A 23 -9.46 -8.80 5.97
N ARG A 24 -9.30 -8.89 4.64
CA ARG A 24 -10.29 -8.37 3.69
C ARG A 24 -11.64 -9.05 3.86
N ASP A 25 -11.69 -10.37 3.90
CA ASP A 25 -12.95 -11.11 4.09
C ASP A 25 -13.64 -10.72 5.40
N ILE A 26 -12.88 -10.62 6.50
CA ILE A 26 -13.40 -10.24 7.81
C ILE A 26 -13.90 -8.79 7.80
N ALA A 27 -13.12 -7.87 7.22
CA ALA A 27 -13.45 -6.46 7.19
C ALA A 27 -14.67 -6.17 6.30
N GLU A 28 -14.80 -6.83 5.14
CA GLU A 28 -16.00 -6.72 4.30
C GLU A 28 -17.24 -7.29 5.01
N ALA A 29 -17.11 -8.43 5.71
CA ALA A 29 -18.20 -8.98 6.51
C ALA A 29 -18.59 -8.08 7.70
N ALA A 30 -17.60 -7.47 8.35
CA ALA A 30 -17.81 -6.51 9.45
C ALA A 30 -18.53 -5.25 8.97
N ALA A 31 -18.09 -4.72 7.81
CA ALA A 31 -18.71 -3.57 7.18
C ALA A 31 -20.16 -3.87 6.77
N GLU A 32 -20.42 -5.05 6.21
CA GLU A 32 -21.78 -5.49 5.84
C GLU A 32 -22.70 -5.53 7.07
N ALA A 33 -22.26 -6.19 8.14
CA ALA A 33 -23.04 -6.26 9.38
C ALA A 33 -23.34 -4.88 9.98
N ALA A 34 -22.36 -3.97 9.95
CA ALA A 34 -22.55 -2.60 10.45
C ALA A 34 -23.52 -1.78 9.57
N LEU A 35 -23.44 -1.94 8.25
CA LEU A 35 -24.35 -1.28 7.31
C LEU A 35 -25.78 -1.82 7.41
N ASP A 36 -25.94 -3.11 7.67
CA ASP A 36 -27.23 -3.76 7.90
C ASP A 36 -27.86 -3.29 9.22
N GLN A 37 -27.07 -3.18 10.29
CA GLN A 37 -27.52 -2.63 11.56
C GLN A 37 -27.98 -1.17 11.42
N LEU A 38 -27.27 -0.38 10.60
CA LEU A 38 -27.65 0.99 10.26
C LEU A 38 -28.70 1.06 9.14
N GLU A 39 -29.28 -0.08 8.73
CA GLU A 39 -30.32 -0.21 7.71
C GLU A 39 -30.02 0.60 6.43
N VAL A 40 -28.75 0.75 6.05
CA VAL A 40 -28.29 1.74 5.05
C VAL A 40 -28.91 1.46 3.68
N GLY A 41 -28.93 0.19 3.28
CA GLY A 41 -29.52 -0.27 2.03
C GLY A 41 -31.06 -0.33 2.04
N ALA A 42 -31.68 -0.39 3.22
CA ALA A 42 -33.12 -0.58 3.35
C ALA A 42 -33.93 0.66 2.91
N ALA A 43 -35.21 0.44 2.57
CA ALA A 43 -36.12 1.54 2.21
C ALA A 43 -36.52 2.37 3.44
N LYS A 44 -36.74 1.70 4.57
CA LYS A 44 -37.19 2.27 5.84
C LYS A 44 -36.15 2.01 6.92
N THR A 45 -36.31 2.74 8.01
CA THR A 45 -35.46 2.65 9.20
C THR A 45 -36.33 2.17 10.37
N GLU A 46 -36.70 0.89 10.37
CA GLU A 46 -37.71 0.36 11.31
C GLU A 46 -37.09 0.05 12.68
N SER A 47 -35.81 -0.33 12.72
CA SER A 47 -35.10 -0.65 13.96
C SER A 47 -34.28 0.52 14.53
N LEU A 48 -33.95 1.52 13.71
CA LEU A 48 -33.20 2.71 14.14
C LEU A 48 -34.05 3.68 14.97
N THR A 49 -33.71 3.79 16.25
CA THR A 49 -34.39 4.68 17.20
C THR A 49 -33.62 5.98 17.40
N GLU A 50 -32.30 5.91 17.53
CA GLU A 50 -31.40 7.05 17.78
C GLU A 50 -31.30 8.00 16.58
N GLU A 51 -31.28 9.31 16.84
CA GLU A 51 -31.20 10.33 15.80
C GLU A 51 -29.79 10.44 15.19
N SER A 52 -28.75 10.20 16.00
CA SER A 52 -27.35 10.12 15.53
C SER A 52 -27.19 9.04 14.47
N ASP A 53 -27.78 7.86 14.69
CA ASP A 53 -27.67 6.74 13.75
C ASP A 53 -28.44 7.02 12.46
N LYS A 54 -29.59 7.71 12.54
CA LYS A 54 -30.34 8.14 11.35
C LYS A 54 -29.56 9.17 10.54
N ASP A 55 -28.87 10.10 11.20
CA ASP A 55 -28.01 11.07 10.54
C ASP A 55 -26.80 10.40 9.88
N LEU A 56 -26.09 9.52 10.62
CA LEU A 56 -24.98 8.74 10.10
C LEU A 56 -25.41 7.92 8.88
N ARG A 57 -26.54 7.22 8.97
CA ARG A 57 -27.13 6.49 7.85
C ARG A 57 -27.37 7.39 6.63
N ARG A 58 -27.92 8.59 6.82
CA ARG A 58 -28.15 9.55 5.71
C ARG A 58 -26.83 9.93 5.04
N ARG A 59 -25.81 10.25 5.83
CA ARG A 59 -24.46 10.61 5.34
C ARG A 59 -23.80 9.45 4.61
N LEU A 60 -23.85 8.24 5.17
CA LEU A 60 -23.38 7.00 4.54
C LEU A 60 -24.08 6.74 3.20
N ARG A 61 -25.40 6.92 3.11
CA ARG A 61 -26.11 6.77 1.83
C ARG A 61 -25.68 7.81 0.80
N ILE A 62 -25.43 9.06 1.21
CA ILE A 62 -24.90 10.10 0.33
C ILE A 62 -23.51 9.70 -0.17
N HIS A 63 -22.64 9.28 0.75
CA HIS A 63 -21.28 8.86 0.46
C HIS A 63 -21.24 7.66 -0.50
N GLY A 64 -22.00 6.60 -0.22
CA GLY A 64 -22.12 5.44 -1.13
C GLY A 64 -22.53 5.83 -2.55
N ARG A 65 -23.46 6.79 -2.72
CA ARG A 65 -23.83 7.30 -4.05
C ARG A 65 -22.70 8.09 -4.73
N GLN A 66 -21.86 8.79 -3.98
CA GLN A 66 -20.67 9.46 -4.52
C GLN A 66 -19.63 8.44 -4.99
N LEU A 67 -19.51 7.31 -4.29
CA LEU A 67 -18.68 6.18 -4.72
C LEU A 67 -19.27 5.47 -5.94
N GLY A 68 -20.58 5.54 -6.14
CA GLY A 68 -21.31 5.01 -7.30
C GLY A 68 -22.34 3.93 -6.98
N ASP A 69 -22.67 3.69 -5.71
CA ASP A 69 -23.80 2.83 -5.32
C ASP A 69 -25.12 3.42 -5.83
N ARG A 70 -25.97 2.58 -6.43
CA ARG A 70 -27.23 3.05 -7.01
C ARG A 70 -28.36 3.01 -6.01
N ARG A 71 -29.25 4.01 -6.10
CA ARG A 71 -30.52 4.03 -5.38
C ARG A 71 -31.66 3.68 -6.32
N ASN A 72 -32.48 2.72 -5.94
CA ASN A 72 -33.69 2.40 -6.67
C ASN A 72 -34.82 3.36 -6.26
N ALA A 73 -35.30 4.18 -7.19
CA ALA A 73 -36.35 5.16 -6.91
C ALA A 73 -37.72 4.51 -6.60
N SER A 74 -37.99 3.32 -7.14
CA SER A 74 -39.27 2.63 -6.96
C SER A 74 -39.34 1.94 -5.59
N THR A 75 -38.29 1.22 -5.21
CA THR A 75 -38.25 0.48 -3.94
C THR A 75 -37.63 1.28 -2.79
N GLN A 76 -37.04 2.45 -3.09
CA GLN A 76 -36.33 3.31 -2.13
C GLN A 76 -35.09 2.67 -1.47
N THR A 77 -34.70 1.48 -1.91
CA THR A 77 -33.48 0.78 -1.49
C THR A 77 -32.23 1.38 -2.12
N GLN A 78 -31.07 1.12 -1.52
CA GLN A 78 -29.78 1.52 -2.07
C GLN A 78 -28.81 0.34 -2.05
N GLU A 79 -28.03 0.21 -3.12
CA GLU A 79 -26.83 -0.62 -3.10
C GLU A 79 -25.85 -0.09 -2.04
N THR A 80 -25.04 -0.98 -1.49
CA THR A 80 -24.06 -0.67 -0.45
C THR A 80 -22.70 -1.29 -0.74
N GLU A 81 -22.53 -1.84 -1.95
CA GLU A 81 -21.37 -2.65 -2.31
C GLU A 81 -20.08 -1.82 -2.23
N ARG A 82 -20.06 -0.62 -2.84
CA ARG A 82 -18.87 0.23 -2.86
C ARG A 82 -18.60 0.85 -1.51
N LEU A 83 -19.66 1.24 -0.79
CA LEU A 83 -19.54 1.72 0.57
C LEU A 83 -18.96 0.65 1.51
N ARG A 84 -19.42 -0.61 1.39
CA ARG A 84 -18.88 -1.74 2.15
C ARG A 84 -17.40 -1.95 1.86
N GLU A 85 -17.01 -1.96 0.58
CA GLU A 85 -15.62 -2.09 0.15
C GLU A 85 -14.73 -0.98 0.75
N GLU A 86 -15.20 0.27 0.74
CA GLU A 86 -14.45 1.38 1.33
C GLU A 86 -14.37 1.31 2.85
N ILE A 87 -15.46 0.97 3.55
CA ILE A 87 -15.42 0.80 5.02
C ILE A 87 -14.41 -0.27 5.39
N ALA A 88 -14.47 -1.43 4.74
CA ALA A 88 -13.53 -2.51 4.96
C ALA A 88 -12.07 -2.07 4.74
N TYR A 89 -11.81 -1.40 3.61
CA TYR A 89 -10.48 -0.89 3.28
C TYR A 89 -9.98 0.10 4.33
N GLN A 90 -10.77 1.13 4.64
CA GLN A 90 -10.37 2.23 5.50
C GLN A 90 -10.12 1.76 6.94
N HIS A 91 -10.99 0.91 7.50
CA HIS A 91 -10.85 0.40 8.86
C HIS A 91 -9.65 -0.54 9.02
N TRP A 92 -9.42 -1.44 8.06
CA TRP A 92 -8.23 -2.30 8.10
C TRP A 92 -6.94 -1.50 7.91
N HIS A 93 -6.89 -0.63 6.89
CA HIS A 93 -5.65 0.07 6.55
C HIS A 93 -5.27 1.10 7.60
N ARG A 94 -6.21 1.77 8.28
CA ARG A 94 -5.84 2.69 9.37
C ARG A 94 -5.10 1.98 10.51
N MET A 95 -5.54 0.77 10.88
CA MET A 95 -4.88 -0.04 11.91
C MET A 95 -3.53 -0.55 11.41
N LEU A 96 -3.48 -1.05 10.17
CA LEU A 96 -2.25 -1.52 9.56
C LEU A 96 -1.20 -0.40 9.51
N PHE A 97 -1.56 0.79 9.03
CA PHE A 97 -0.67 1.95 8.97
C PHE A 97 -0.26 2.42 10.37
N ALA A 98 -1.18 2.41 11.35
CA ALA A 98 -0.82 2.69 12.73
C ALA A 98 0.28 1.75 13.24
N ARG A 99 0.19 0.46 12.91
CA ARG A 99 1.25 -0.49 13.25
C ARG A 99 2.54 -0.25 12.50
N PHE A 100 2.51 0.01 11.19
CA PHE A 100 3.71 0.40 10.43
C PHE A 100 4.39 1.61 11.06
N LEU A 101 3.62 2.64 11.40
CA LEU A 101 4.16 3.84 12.01
C LEU A 101 4.75 3.54 13.40
N ALA A 102 4.05 2.78 14.25
CA ALA A 102 4.53 2.46 15.59
C ALA A 102 5.83 1.64 15.58
N GLU A 103 5.91 0.59 14.75
CA GLU A 103 7.08 -0.30 14.68
C GLU A 103 8.32 0.39 14.09
N ASN A 104 8.12 1.49 13.35
CA ASN A 104 9.22 2.31 12.82
C ASN A 104 9.51 3.56 13.66
N GLY A 105 8.87 3.73 14.82
CA GLY A 105 9.05 4.92 15.67
C GLY A 105 8.54 6.21 15.03
N LEU A 106 7.52 6.10 14.15
CA LEU A 106 6.95 7.19 13.38
C LEU A 106 5.50 7.49 13.75
N LEU A 107 4.85 6.73 14.62
CA LEU A 107 3.50 7.07 15.10
C LEU A 107 3.63 8.19 16.11
N MET A 108 3.15 9.39 15.77
CA MET A 108 3.31 10.57 16.62
C MET A 108 2.04 10.85 17.40
N TYR A 109 2.19 11.17 18.69
CA TYR A 109 1.16 11.83 19.46
C TYR A 109 0.76 13.14 18.77
N PRO A 110 -0.54 13.47 18.65
CA PRO A 110 -1.02 14.58 17.82
C PRO A 110 -0.86 15.94 18.51
N ASP A 111 0.34 16.21 19.01
CA ASP A 111 0.82 17.52 19.45
C ASP A 111 1.74 18.09 18.36
N LEU A 112 1.39 19.26 17.83
CA LEU A 112 2.14 19.92 16.75
C LEU A 112 3.36 20.68 17.27
N ASP A 113 3.37 21.04 18.55
CA ASP A 113 4.42 21.84 19.18
C ASP A 113 5.53 20.94 19.74
N ASP A 114 5.19 19.72 20.19
CA ASP A 114 6.16 18.71 20.67
C ASP A 114 5.80 17.29 20.17
N PRO A 115 6.21 16.92 18.93
CA PRO A 115 5.87 15.62 18.37
C PRO A 115 6.67 14.50 19.05
N VAL A 116 5.98 13.69 19.85
CA VAL A 116 6.55 12.51 20.53
C VAL A 116 6.09 11.23 19.84
N ALA A 117 7.04 10.35 19.53
CA ALA A 117 6.73 9.03 19.00
C ALA A 117 6.12 8.14 20.11
N VAL A 118 5.03 7.45 19.79
CA VAL A 118 4.29 6.56 20.69
C VAL A 118 4.24 5.15 20.13
N THR A 119 4.25 4.18 21.03
CA THR A 119 4.08 2.76 20.73
C THR A 119 2.60 2.37 20.83
N LEU A 120 2.26 1.16 20.36
CA LEU A 120 0.90 0.62 20.56
C LEU A 120 0.58 0.39 22.05
N ALA A 121 1.60 0.15 22.89
CA ALA A 121 1.39 0.04 24.34
C ALA A 121 1.06 1.40 24.96
N ASP A 122 1.77 2.47 24.55
CA ASP A 122 1.45 3.83 25.00
C ASP A 122 0.03 4.22 24.58
N CYS A 123 -0.41 3.82 23.37
CA CYS A 123 -1.78 4.04 22.93
C CYS A 123 -2.83 3.28 23.78
N GLU A 124 -2.50 2.09 24.28
CA GLU A 124 -3.37 1.33 25.20
C GLU A 124 -3.45 2.02 26.56
N ASP A 125 -2.33 2.49 27.10
CA ASP A 125 -2.29 3.21 28.38
C ASP A 125 -3.07 4.55 28.33
N LEU A 126 -3.21 5.15 27.14
CA LEU A 126 -3.96 6.40 26.93
C LEU A 126 -5.48 6.21 26.87
N VAL A 127 -6.01 4.99 26.73
CA VAL A 127 -7.43 4.74 26.43
C VAL A 127 -8.38 5.44 27.41
N ASP A 128 -8.08 5.36 28.71
CA ASP A 128 -8.96 5.88 29.77
C ASP A 128 -8.88 7.42 29.91
N GLU A 129 -7.79 8.04 29.46
CA GLU A 129 -7.51 9.47 29.68
C GLU A 129 -7.71 10.31 28.40
N ILE A 130 -7.60 9.71 27.22
CA ILE A 130 -7.47 10.44 25.96
C ILE A 130 -8.72 11.25 25.59
N SER A 131 -9.92 10.82 26.01
CA SER A 131 -11.15 11.59 25.81
C SER A 131 -11.20 12.85 26.68
N GLU A 132 -10.56 12.83 27.86
CA GLU A 132 -10.42 14.04 28.70
C GLU A 132 -9.33 14.96 28.15
N LEU A 133 -8.21 14.39 27.70
CA LEU A 133 -7.07 15.14 27.14
C LEU A 133 -7.39 15.75 25.77
N MET A 134 -8.15 15.03 24.94
CA MET A 134 -8.44 15.38 23.54
C MET A 134 -9.91 15.17 23.18
N PRO A 135 -10.87 15.87 23.83
CA PRO A 135 -12.31 15.67 23.61
C PRO A 135 -12.75 15.98 22.18
N GLN A 136 -12.00 16.83 21.47
CA GLN A 136 -12.27 17.15 20.06
C GLN A 136 -11.94 15.98 19.13
N LEU A 137 -11.02 15.11 19.55
CA LEU A 137 -10.53 13.99 18.77
C LEU A 137 -11.18 12.67 19.17
N PHE A 138 -11.47 12.53 20.46
CA PHE A 138 -12.14 11.39 21.08
C PHE A 138 -13.35 11.91 21.87
N PRO A 139 -14.44 12.30 21.18
CA PRO A 139 -15.66 12.76 21.84
C PRO A 139 -16.28 11.67 22.72
N ASP A 140 -16.10 10.41 22.32
CA ASP A 140 -16.43 9.22 23.09
C ASP A 140 -15.15 8.48 23.49
N ALA A 141 -15.22 7.72 24.60
CA ALA A 141 -14.12 6.89 25.05
C ALA A 141 -13.76 5.85 23.99
N PRO A 142 -12.48 5.79 23.53
CA PRO A 142 -12.06 4.73 22.63
C PRO A 142 -12.15 3.38 23.34
N LYS A 143 -12.35 2.32 22.56
CA LYS A 143 -12.54 0.97 23.13
C LYS A 143 -11.24 0.29 23.50
N ASN A 144 -10.15 0.66 22.84
CA ASN A 144 -8.82 0.07 22.98
C ASN A 144 -7.74 0.97 22.34
N GLY A 145 -6.47 0.63 22.56
CA GLY A 145 -5.33 1.35 22.02
C GLY A 145 -5.25 1.31 20.49
N TRP A 146 -5.89 0.35 19.82
CA TRP A 146 -5.97 0.33 18.37
C TRP A 146 -6.81 1.47 17.81
N GLU A 147 -7.91 1.83 18.45
CA GLU A 147 -8.71 2.99 18.05
C GLU A 147 -7.92 4.29 18.23
N VAL A 148 -7.15 4.42 19.31
CA VAL A 148 -6.25 5.55 19.56
C VAL A 148 -5.17 5.64 18.48
N ALA A 149 -4.42 4.55 18.28
CA ALA A 149 -3.33 4.50 17.31
C ALA A 149 -3.81 4.73 15.87
N ALA A 150 -4.94 4.13 15.49
CA ALA A 150 -5.54 4.30 14.17
C ALA A 150 -6.00 5.74 13.92
N ASN A 151 -6.52 6.42 14.94
CA ASN A 151 -6.89 7.83 14.85
C ASN A 151 -5.66 8.72 14.63
N PHE A 152 -4.60 8.51 15.43
CA PHE A 152 -3.33 9.23 15.25
C PHE A 152 -2.76 9.03 13.84
N ALA A 153 -2.68 7.78 13.38
CA ALA A 153 -2.20 7.44 12.04
C ALA A 153 -3.04 8.11 10.93
N ALA A 154 -4.37 8.12 11.06
CA ALA A 154 -5.25 8.74 10.08
C ALA A 154 -4.99 10.25 9.94
N ARG A 155 -4.74 10.95 11.05
CA ARG A 155 -4.39 12.39 11.04
C ARG A 155 -3.03 12.67 10.43
N MET A 156 -2.07 11.78 10.64
CA MET A 156 -0.73 11.90 10.06
C MET A 156 -0.74 11.70 8.54
N LEU A 157 -1.74 11.00 8.02
CA LEU A 157 -1.82 10.59 6.61
C LEU A 157 -3.12 11.10 5.95
N PRO A 158 -3.40 12.41 5.94
CA PRO A 158 -4.68 12.97 5.50
C PRO A 158 -4.98 12.79 4.00
N GLN A 159 -3.94 12.50 3.20
CA GLN A 159 -4.09 12.17 1.78
C GLN A 159 -4.58 10.73 1.55
N ILE A 160 -4.38 9.85 2.54
CA ILE A 160 -4.80 8.44 2.51
C ILE A 160 -6.13 8.28 3.25
N PHE A 161 -6.21 8.85 4.46
CA PHE A 161 -7.37 8.74 5.33
C PHE A 161 -8.08 10.09 5.46
N ARG A 162 -9.32 10.14 5.00
CA ARG A 162 -10.18 11.32 5.20
C ARG A 162 -10.85 11.23 6.55
N VAL A 163 -10.25 11.82 7.58
CA VAL A 163 -10.72 11.74 8.97
C VAL A 163 -12.19 12.17 9.15
N ASP A 164 -12.67 13.12 8.33
CA ASP A 164 -14.06 13.60 8.35
C ASP A 164 -15.03 12.71 7.56
N SER A 165 -14.58 11.55 7.06
CA SER A 165 -15.42 10.62 6.30
C SER A 165 -16.40 9.91 7.24
N PRO A 166 -17.68 9.79 6.86
CA PRO A 166 -18.68 9.04 7.65
C PRO A 166 -18.31 7.56 7.81
N VAL A 167 -17.38 7.05 6.99
CA VAL A 167 -16.86 5.68 7.10
C VAL A 167 -16.21 5.42 8.47
N PHE A 168 -15.53 6.40 9.06
CA PHE A 168 -14.84 6.20 10.35
C PHE A 168 -15.76 6.28 11.56
N GLU A 169 -16.98 6.80 11.39
CA GLU A 169 -18.03 6.79 12.41
C GLU A 169 -18.76 5.44 12.48
N VAL A 170 -18.55 4.55 11.50
CA VAL A 170 -19.10 3.20 11.52
C VAL A 170 -18.37 2.36 12.55
N THR A 171 -19.10 1.90 13.57
CA THR A 171 -18.58 0.91 14.52
C THR A 171 -18.68 -0.49 13.92
N LEU A 172 -17.54 -1.17 13.78
CA LEU A 172 -17.50 -2.58 13.40
C LEU A 172 -17.92 -3.48 14.58
N PRO A 173 -18.54 -4.64 14.32
CA PRO A 173 -18.85 -5.61 15.37
C PRO A 173 -17.59 -6.02 16.16
N THR A 174 -17.67 -6.02 17.49
CA THR A 174 -16.52 -6.25 18.38
C THR A 174 -15.79 -7.56 18.11
N GLU A 175 -16.52 -8.64 17.82
CA GLU A 175 -15.92 -9.94 17.46
C GLU A 175 -15.03 -9.82 16.22
N LYS A 176 -15.53 -9.16 15.16
CA LYS A 176 -14.80 -8.98 13.90
C LYS A 176 -13.62 -8.03 14.07
N GLN A 177 -13.80 -6.96 14.82
CA GLN A 177 -12.74 -6.04 15.18
C GLN A 177 -11.59 -6.78 15.89
N HIS A 178 -11.90 -7.62 16.87
CA HIS A 178 -10.91 -8.43 17.56
C HIS A 178 -10.19 -9.45 16.65
N GLU A 179 -10.90 -10.05 15.70
CA GLU A 179 -10.28 -10.93 14.70
C GLU A 179 -9.25 -10.17 13.84
N LEU A 180 -9.54 -8.93 13.43
CA LEU A 180 -8.62 -8.07 12.68
C LEU A 180 -7.39 -7.68 13.52
N GLU A 181 -7.60 -7.26 14.76
CA GLU A 181 -6.52 -6.94 15.71
C GLU A 181 -5.58 -8.13 15.94
N LYS A 182 -6.15 -9.33 16.05
CA LYS A 182 -5.38 -10.57 16.20
C LYS A 182 -4.57 -10.90 14.95
N LEU A 183 -5.09 -10.63 13.75
CA LEU A 183 -4.34 -10.82 12.51
C LEU A 183 -3.12 -9.90 12.46
N LEU A 184 -3.29 -8.61 12.76
CA LEU A 184 -2.17 -7.66 12.82
C LEU A 184 -1.17 -8.03 13.91
N SER A 185 -1.65 -8.41 15.09
CA SER A 185 -0.81 -8.80 16.21
C SER A 185 -0.04 -10.11 15.99
N GLY A 186 -0.54 -10.98 15.11
CA GLY A 186 0.13 -12.22 14.74
C GLY A 186 1.21 -12.05 13.66
N LEU A 187 1.33 -10.87 13.03
CA LEU A 187 2.38 -10.61 12.05
C LEU A 187 3.72 -10.27 12.75
N PRO A 188 4.85 -10.85 12.31
CA PRO A 188 6.17 -10.50 12.85
C PRO A 188 6.55 -9.04 12.61
N THR A 189 7.32 -8.43 13.51
CA THR A 189 7.75 -7.02 13.41
C THR A 189 8.52 -6.72 12.11
N GLU A 190 9.26 -7.70 11.58
CA GLU A 190 10.01 -7.59 10.33
C GLU A 190 9.11 -7.26 9.12
N VAL A 191 7.83 -7.64 9.18
CA VAL A 191 6.83 -7.24 8.18
C VAL A 191 6.66 -5.73 8.14
N PHE A 192 6.71 -5.07 9.29
CA PHE A 192 6.46 -3.64 9.41
C PHE A 192 7.69 -2.78 9.16
N SER A 193 8.90 -3.34 9.25
CA SER A 193 10.16 -2.64 8.97
C SER A 193 10.70 -2.84 7.55
N ALA A 194 10.16 -3.80 6.79
CA ALA A 194 10.62 -4.09 5.44
C ALA A 194 10.17 -3.03 4.41
N SER A 195 11.03 -2.77 3.42
CA SER A 195 10.91 -1.65 2.48
C SER A 195 9.78 -1.80 1.45
N ASP A 196 9.36 -3.04 1.15
CA ASP A 196 8.38 -3.36 0.11
C ASP A 196 7.03 -3.85 0.68
N SER A 197 6.91 -4.01 2.01
CA SER A 197 5.72 -4.59 2.65
C SER A 197 4.43 -3.83 2.36
N LEU A 198 4.44 -2.50 2.39
CA LEU A 198 3.25 -1.69 2.07
C LEU A 198 2.80 -1.87 0.62
N GLY A 199 3.76 -2.03 -0.30
CA GLY A 199 3.47 -2.36 -1.71
C GLY A 199 2.79 -3.72 -1.85
N TRP A 200 3.30 -4.71 -1.11
CA TRP A 200 2.71 -6.06 -1.06
C TRP A 200 1.31 -6.06 -0.47
N VAL A 201 1.06 -5.35 0.64
CA VAL A 201 -0.28 -5.18 1.24
C VAL A 201 -1.27 -4.74 0.18
N TYR A 202 -0.94 -3.68 -0.57
CA TYR A 202 -1.84 -3.13 -1.57
C TYR A 202 -2.18 -4.14 -2.66
N GLN A 203 -1.16 -4.84 -3.17
CA GLN A 203 -1.32 -5.86 -4.19
C GLN A 203 -2.14 -7.06 -3.68
N PHE A 204 -1.92 -7.49 -2.43
CA PHE A 204 -2.63 -8.61 -1.83
C PHE A 204 -4.09 -8.26 -1.54
N TRP A 205 -4.38 -7.04 -1.07
CA TRP A 205 -5.74 -6.57 -0.84
C TRP A 205 -6.57 -6.62 -2.14
N GLN A 206 -5.98 -6.21 -3.27
CA GLN A 206 -6.68 -6.19 -4.55
C GLN A 206 -6.75 -7.56 -5.26
N ALA A 207 -6.04 -8.58 -4.77
CA ALA A 207 -5.86 -9.86 -5.46
C ALA A 207 -7.20 -10.55 -5.82
N ASP A 208 -8.15 -10.60 -4.88
CA ASP A 208 -9.43 -11.27 -5.11
C ASP A 208 -10.34 -10.49 -6.06
N SER A 209 -10.36 -9.16 -5.95
CA SER A 209 -11.06 -8.30 -6.94
C SER A 209 -10.49 -8.53 -8.34
N LYS A 210 -9.16 -8.50 -8.48
CA LYS A 210 -8.47 -8.72 -9.74
C LYS A 210 -8.81 -10.10 -10.32
N LYS A 211 -8.82 -11.15 -9.49
CA LYS A 211 -9.19 -12.50 -9.91
C LYS A 211 -10.63 -12.55 -10.42
N ARG A 212 -11.60 -12.03 -9.64
CA ARG A 212 -13.02 -11.99 -10.04
C ARG A 212 -13.25 -11.23 -11.35
N ILE A 213 -12.58 -10.09 -11.52
CA ILE A 213 -12.66 -9.28 -12.74
C ILE A 213 -12.12 -10.06 -13.95
N ASN A 214 -10.93 -10.67 -13.81
CA ASN A 214 -10.33 -11.46 -14.88
C ASN A 214 -11.20 -12.67 -15.27
N GLU A 215 -11.78 -13.35 -14.28
CA GLU A 215 -12.69 -14.50 -14.51
C GLU A 215 -14.03 -14.09 -15.14
N SER A 216 -14.48 -12.86 -14.91
CA SER A 216 -15.76 -12.38 -15.45
C SER A 216 -15.74 -12.07 -16.95
N GLU A 217 -14.55 -11.93 -17.54
CA GLU A 217 -14.33 -11.56 -18.96
C GLU A 217 -15.07 -10.29 -19.41
N VAL A 218 -15.59 -9.49 -18.48
CA VAL A 218 -16.28 -8.23 -18.80
C VAL A 218 -15.28 -7.16 -19.18
N LYS A 219 -15.72 -6.20 -20.00
CA LYS A 219 -14.89 -5.05 -20.35
C LYS A 219 -14.52 -4.26 -19.08
N ILE A 220 -13.22 -4.10 -18.85
CA ILE A 220 -12.67 -3.27 -17.77
C ILE A 220 -13.21 -1.83 -17.92
N GLY A 221 -14.02 -1.40 -16.95
CA GLY A 221 -14.53 -0.04 -16.84
C GLY A 221 -13.79 0.76 -15.79
N ALA A 222 -14.28 1.96 -15.49
CA ALA A 222 -13.70 2.84 -14.47
C ALA A 222 -13.67 2.23 -13.06
N ARG A 223 -14.59 1.30 -12.76
CA ARG A 223 -14.66 0.59 -11.46
C ARG A 223 -13.56 -0.47 -11.34
N GLU A 224 -13.33 -1.23 -12.41
CA GLU A 224 -12.42 -2.37 -12.42
C GLU A 224 -10.96 -1.94 -12.64
N LEU A 225 -10.74 -0.77 -13.25
CA LEU A 225 -9.43 -0.29 -13.66
C LEU A 225 -8.39 -0.30 -12.52
N PRO A 226 -8.64 0.27 -11.32
CA PRO A 226 -7.63 0.33 -10.26
C PRO A 226 -7.12 -1.07 -9.85
N ALA A 227 -8.03 -2.05 -9.75
CA ALA A 227 -7.70 -3.41 -9.36
C ALA A 227 -6.81 -4.15 -10.36
N VAL A 228 -6.89 -3.81 -11.66
CA VAL A 228 -6.10 -4.47 -12.71
C VAL A 228 -4.84 -3.70 -13.10
N THR A 229 -4.80 -2.38 -12.90
CA THR A 229 -3.66 -1.54 -13.33
C THR A 229 -2.70 -1.13 -12.23
N GLN A 230 -3.12 -1.09 -10.96
CA GLN A 230 -2.23 -0.66 -9.88
C GLN A 230 -1.38 -1.85 -9.41
N LEU A 231 -0.27 -2.05 -10.11
CA LEU A 231 0.72 -3.08 -9.80
C LEU A 231 1.84 -2.46 -8.97
N PHE A 232 2.23 -3.16 -7.90
CA PHE A 232 3.43 -2.80 -7.17
C PHE A 232 4.66 -3.19 -8.01
N THR A 233 5.61 -2.27 -8.16
CA THR A 233 6.88 -2.53 -8.85
C THR A 233 7.88 -3.09 -7.84
N GLU A 234 8.25 -4.37 -8.01
CA GLU A 234 9.24 -4.99 -7.13
C GLU A 234 10.58 -4.24 -7.15
N PRO A 235 11.31 -4.17 -6.01
CA PRO A 235 12.55 -3.40 -5.91
C PRO A 235 13.56 -3.71 -7.01
N TYR A 236 13.72 -4.98 -7.39
CA TYR A 236 14.66 -5.38 -8.43
C TYR A 236 14.33 -4.78 -9.80
N MET A 237 13.04 -4.56 -10.12
CA MET A 237 12.64 -3.94 -11.38
C MET A 237 13.02 -2.46 -11.38
N VAL A 238 12.88 -1.78 -10.24
CA VAL A 238 13.32 -0.39 -10.09
C VAL A 238 14.84 -0.30 -10.23
N SER A 239 15.59 -1.16 -9.53
CA SER A 239 17.05 -1.24 -9.67
C SER A 239 17.47 -1.55 -11.10
N PHE A 240 16.81 -2.51 -11.76
CA PHE A 240 17.06 -2.84 -13.16
C PHE A 240 16.86 -1.64 -14.10
N LEU A 241 15.76 -0.90 -13.93
CA LEU A 241 15.47 0.29 -14.73
C LEU A 241 16.50 1.39 -14.49
N LEU A 242 16.87 1.66 -13.24
CA LEU A 242 17.85 2.68 -12.89
C LEU A 242 19.25 2.30 -13.41
N ASP A 243 19.69 1.07 -13.19
CA ASP A 243 20.98 0.58 -13.63
C ASP A 243 21.09 0.62 -15.16
N ASN A 244 20.05 0.25 -15.88
CA ASN A 244 20.07 0.26 -17.35
C ASN A 244 19.64 1.60 -17.97
N SER A 245 19.41 2.65 -17.18
CA SER A 245 19.20 4.01 -17.69
C SER A 245 20.34 4.92 -17.22
N LEU A 246 20.25 5.42 -15.98
CA LEU A 246 21.27 6.25 -15.35
C LEU A 246 22.61 5.51 -15.21
N GLY A 247 22.58 4.22 -14.84
CA GLY A 247 23.79 3.41 -14.72
C GLY A 247 24.49 3.18 -16.06
N ALA A 248 23.73 2.99 -17.15
CA ALA A 248 24.28 2.85 -18.50
C ALA A 248 24.96 4.16 -18.97
N TRP A 249 24.29 5.30 -18.76
CA TRP A 249 24.84 6.63 -19.02
C TRP A 249 26.11 6.91 -18.20
N TRP A 250 26.12 6.51 -16.94
CA TRP A 250 27.28 6.67 -16.05
C TRP A 250 28.45 5.78 -16.48
N ALA A 251 28.19 4.50 -16.75
CA ALA A 251 29.20 3.55 -17.20
C ALA A 251 29.89 4.01 -18.48
N ALA A 252 29.14 4.59 -19.43
CA ALA A 252 29.68 5.15 -20.67
C ALA A 252 30.67 6.31 -20.46
N ARG A 253 30.53 7.07 -19.36
CA ARG A 253 31.47 8.16 -18.99
C ARG A 253 32.62 7.69 -18.12
N ARG A 254 32.38 6.65 -17.32
CA ARG A 254 33.30 6.19 -16.28
C ARG A 254 34.33 5.19 -16.80
N LEU A 255 33.90 4.29 -17.69
CA LEU A 255 34.72 3.23 -18.29
C LEU A 255 35.53 3.81 -19.46
N THR A 256 36.74 3.30 -19.62
CA THR A 256 37.61 3.66 -20.74
C THR A 256 37.43 2.71 -21.93
N ASP A 257 37.88 3.11 -23.12
CA ASP A 257 37.87 2.23 -24.30
C ASP A 257 38.65 0.93 -24.05
N GLU A 258 39.73 0.99 -23.27
CA GLU A 258 40.52 -0.18 -22.89
C GLU A 258 39.70 -1.14 -22.01
N ASP A 259 38.93 -0.61 -21.06
CA ASP A 259 38.04 -1.43 -20.22
C ASP A 259 37.00 -2.17 -21.07
N LEU A 260 36.40 -1.47 -22.03
CA LEU A 260 35.37 -2.01 -22.91
C LEU A 260 35.92 -3.04 -23.92
N GLN A 261 37.20 -2.96 -24.29
CA GLN A 261 37.82 -3.94 -25.19
C GLN A 261 38.31 -5.20 -24.47
N THR A 262 38.82 -5.05 -23.24
CA THR A 262 39.59 -6.11 -22.57
C THR A 262 38.79 -6.90 -21.55
N ALA A 263 37.65 -6.38 -21.08
CA ALA A 263 36.88 -7.03 -20.04
C ALA A 263 36.37 -8.42 -20.45
N ASN A 264 36.48 -9.38 -19.54
CA ASN A 264 36.11 -10.78 -19.80
C ASN A 264 34.62 -11.05 -19.46
N SER A 265 33.97 -10.14 -18.74
CA SER A 265 32.57 -10.29 -18.34
C SER A 265 31.87 -8.97 -18.03
N GLU A 266 30.54 -8.97 -18.07
CA GLU A 266 29.72 -7.85 -17.58
C GLU A 266 29.96 -7.53 -16.11
N LYS A 267 30.36 -8.53 -15.31
CA LYS A 267 30.62 -8.35 -13.87
C LYS A 267 31.85 -7.46 -13.65
N GLU A 268 32.91 -7.69 -14.42
CA GLU A 268 34.13 -6.88 -14.36
C GLU A 268 33.84 -5.41 -14.70
N LEU A 269 33.02 -5.17 -15.73
CA LEU A 269 32.61 -3.82 -16.12
C LEU A 269 31.74 -3.15 -15.05
N ARG A 270 30.80 -3.88 -14.44
CA ARG A 270 30.00 -3.38 -13.32
C ARG A 270 30.88 -2.98 -12.13
N GLU A 271 31.84 -3.83 -11.74
CA GLU A 271 32.76 -3.54 -10.63
C GLU A 271 33.62 -2.30 -10.90
N LYS A 272 34.07 -2.10 -12.15
CA LYS A 272 34.82 -0.90 -12.55
C LYS A 272 33.95 0.37 -12.60
N ALA A 273 32.66 0.23 -12.96
CA ALA A 273 31.72 1.35 -13.04
C ALA A 273 31.06 1.69 -11.69
N ALA A 274 31.03 0.76 -10.74
CA ALA A 274 30.33 0.89 -9.46
C ALA A 274 30.82 2.07 -8.62
N LEU A 275 29.90 2.63 -7.83
CA LEU A 275 30.17 3.67 -6.83
C LEU A 275 29.85 3.11 -5.43
N PRO A 276 30.41 3.70 -4.35
CA PRO A 276 30.02 3.34 -2.99
C PRO A 276 28.50 3.45 -2.80
N GLY A 277 27.84 2.33 -2.47
CA GLY A 277 26.38 2.26 -2.32
C GLY A 277 25.57 2.12 -3.62
N VAL A 278 26.24 2.08 -4.79
CA VAL A 278 25.60 1.89 -6.10
C VAL A 278 26.36 0.81 -6.88
N PRO A 279 26.09 -0.48 -6.62
CA PRO A 279 26.84 -1.59 -7.20
C PRO A 279 26.52 -1.85 -8.68
N LEU A 280 25.44 -1.25 -9.22
CA LEU A 280 24.96 -1.45 -10.60
C LEU A 280 24.72 -2.93 -10.93
N GLU A 281 24.16 -3.68 -9.98
CA GLU A 281 23.99 -5.14 -10.05
C GLU A 281 23.28 -5.63 -11.31
N TYR A 282 22.34 -4.84 -11.83
CA TYR A 282 21.51 -5.18 -12.98
C TYR A 282 21.95 -4.52 -14.28
N LEU A 283 23.00 -3.69 -14.28
CA LEU A 283 23.50 -3.05 -15.50
C LEU A 283 23.97 -4.12 -16.49
N ARG A 284 23.41 -4.08 -17.70
CA ARG A 284 23.70 -5.02 -18.77
C ARG A 284 24.68 -4.45 -19.77
N PHE A 285 25.61 -5.28 -20.21
CA PHE A 285 26.46 -4.99 -21.36
C PHE A 285 26.25 -6.05 -22.45
N VAL A 286 26.40 -5.62 -23.69
CA VAL A 286 26.44 -6.47 -24.87
C VAL A 286 27.75 -6.21 -25.62
N ARG A 287 28.22 -7.20 -26.37
CA ARG A 287 29.35 -7.00 -27.29
C ARG A 287 28.81 -6.58 -28.63
N THR A 288 29.46 -5.60 -29.27
CA THR A 288 29.07 -5.23 -30.63
C THR A 288 29.37 -6.39 -31.59
N PRO A 289 28.53 -6.57 -32.64
CA PRO A 289 28.83 -7.52 -33.68
C PRO A 289 30.15 -7.13 -34.35
N SER A 290 30.99 -8.12 -34.61
CA SER A 290 32.22 -7.96 -35.38
C SER A 290 32.10 -8.79 -36.65
N GLY A 291 31.90 -8.14 -37.79
CA GLY A 291 31.73 -8.78 -39.12
C GLY A 291 31.05 -7.83 -40.11
N GLU A 292 31.26 -8.03 -41.42
CA GLU A 292 30.49 -7.31 -42.45
C GLU A 292 29.05 -7.85 -42.48
N GLU A 293 28.06 -6.96 -42.66
CA GLU A 293 26.64 -7.34 -42.73
C GLU A 293 26.42 -8.47 -43.77
N GLY A 294 26.10 -9.67 -43.30
CA GLY A 294 25.74 -10.81 -44.16
C GLY A 294 26.50 -12.12 -43.93
N GLU A 295 27.61 -12.13 -43.18
CA GLU A 295 28.29 -13.37 -42.78
C GLU A 295 28.41 -13.47 -41.25
N GLY A 296 27.79 -14.51 -40.68
CA GLY A 296 27.90 -14.96 -39.29
C GLY A 296 28.38 -13.90 -38.28
N GLU A 297 27.49 -13.00 -37.86
CA GLU A 297 27.79 -12.00 -36.83
C GLU A 297 28.18 -12.69 -35.51
N GLU A 298 29.48 -12.80 -35.25
CA GLU A 298 29.97 -13.18 -33.92
C GLU A 298 30.10 -11.93 -33.07
N ASN A 299 29.52 -11.95 -31.85
CA ASN A 299 29.59 -10.87 -30.88
C ASN A 299 30.97 -10.81 -30.19
N THR A 300 32.03 -10.55 -30.95
CA THR A 300 33.41 -10.44 -30.43
C THR A 300 33.95 -9.02 -30.35
N GLY A 301 33.16 -8.01 -30.76
CA GLY A 301 33.50 -6.60 -30.65
C GLY A 301 33.54 -6.08 -29.20
N PRO A 302 33.92 -4.79 -29.01
CA PRO A 302 33.96 -4.17 -27.69
C PRO A 302 32.61 -4.21 -26.98
N TRP A 303 32.66 -4.19 -25.66
CA TRP A 303 31.48 -4.06 -24.83
C TRP A 303 30.84 -2.68 -24.98
N THR A 304 29.51 -2.64 -24.87
CA THR A 304 28.72 -1.43 -24.78
C THR A 304 27.53 -1.67 -23.84
N PRO A 305 27.06 -0.66 -23.08
CA PRO A 305 25.84 -0.80 -22.30
C PRO A 305 24.67 -1.22 -23.20
N ALA A 306 23.88 -2.21 -22.78
CA ALA A 306 22.82 -2.79 -23.60
C ALA A 306 21.70 -1.78 -23.94
N ALA A 307 21.50 -0.78 -23.08
CA ALA A 307 20.56 0.31 -23.28
C ALA A 307 21.11 1.47 -24.12
N GLY A 308 22.36 1.37 -24.60
CA GLY A 308 23.07 2.44 -25.28
C GLY A 308 23.76 3.42 -24.31
N THR A 309 24.49 4.37 -24.89
CA THR A 309 25.42 5.25 -24.16
C THR A 309 24.88 6.64 -23.85
N PHE A 310 23.68 6.98 -24.35
CA PHE A 310 22.99 8.27 -24.17
C PHE A 310 23.94 9.49 -24.27
N ASP A 311 24.11 10.03 -25.48
CA ASP A 311 25.10 11.08 -25.79
C ASP A 311 25.02 12.31 -24.85
N ALA A 312 23.80 12.69 -24.47
CA ALA A 312 23.51 13.74 -23.49
C ALA A 312 22.31 13.34 -22.61
N TRP A 313 22.23 13.95 -21.41
CA TRP A 313 20.99 13.91 -20.63
C TRP A 313 19.97 14.83 -21.32
N PRO A 314 18.66 14.50 -21.35
CA PRO A 314 17.65 15.38 -21.93
C PRO A 314 17.73 16.77 -21.29
N GLU A 315 17.92 17.81 -22.11
CA GLU A 315 17.72 19.18 -21.66
C GLU A 315 16.22 19.39 -21.47
N SER A 316 15.82 19.65 -20.22
CA SER A 316 14.42 19.91 -19.82
C SER A 316 13.90 21.23 -20.37
#